data_AF-X1HMC0-F1
#
_entry.id   AF-X1HMC0-F1
#
_cell.length_a   1.000
_cell.length_b   1.000
_cell.length_c   1.000
_cell.angle_alpha   90.00
_cell.angle_beta   90.00
_cell.angle_gamma   90.00
#
_symmetry.space_group_name_H-M   'P 1'
#
loop_
_entity.id
_entity.type
_entity.pdbx_description
1 polymer ?
#
loop_
_entity_poly.entity_id
_entity_poly.type
_entity_poly.pdbx_seq_one_letter_code
_entity_poly.pdbx_strand_id
1 'polypeptide(L)'
;QKYGYDYHLPPKDWTEVRDISEFFNGWDWDNDGEIEYGCAFIAQQKTQAMWEILNLVAQYATKAGPPSNTTSNIFFDADTMEPLCNTPGWIEAFTRLQELTEFAPPGLLGYGYAEFRYAYVSGIAALGFDWGDVGIMEQYPDEYGSKVKGKLGYGPLPGARKYWDHLNKKWVQEDHQVNFLNFGGWVWIIPKATKNVDMAYHWVTYITNPDRSLLDACGIHGYTGVNPYRKSHFDPGVLGLWERGGWDPNAAKGYQKAIVD
;
A
#
# COMPACT_ATOMS: atom_id res chain seq x y z
N GLN A 1 5.17 -6.99 25.69
CA GLN A 1 5.69 -8.04 26.62
C GLN A 1 6.21 -9.27 25.87
N LYS A 2 5.45 -9.92 24.98
CA LYS A 2 5.88 -11.14 24.24
C LYS A 2 7.20 -10.98 23.46
N TYR A 3 7.42 -9.85 22.79
CA TYR A 3 8.61 -9.62 21.94
C TYR A 3 9.65 -8.69 22.56
N GLY A 4 9.40 -8.17 23.76
CA GLY A 4 10.39 -7.37 24.50
C GLY A 4 10.63 -5.95 23.98
N TYR A 5 9.77 -5.41 23.10
CA TYR A 5 9.83 -4.01 22.65
C TYR A 5 8.42 -3.41 22.46
N ASP A 6 8.35 -2.09 22.42
CA ASP A 6 7.15 -1.33 22.03
C ASP A 6 7.15 -1.14 20.51
N TYR A 7 6.06 -1.52 19.84
CA TYR A 7 5.94 -1.39 18.39
C TYR A 7 5.75 0.06 17.96
N HIS A 8 6.17 0.37 16.74
CA HIS A 8 5.81 1.63 16.12
C HIS A 8 4.38 1.56 15.56
N LEU A 9 3.69 2.69 15.58
CA LEU A 9 2.40 2.90 14.92
C LEU A 9 2.52 4.15 14.05
N PRO A 10 2.67 4.02 12.72
CA PRO A 10 2.69 2.77 11.93
C PRO A 10 3.94 1.89 12.16
N PRO A 11 3.88 0.57 11.87
CA PRO A 11 5.01 -0.35 12.03
C PRO A 11 6.24 0.10 11.24
N LYS A 12 7.41 0.10 11.88
CA LYS A 12 8.64 0.62 11.27
C LYS A 12 9.19 -0.30 10.18
N ASP A 13 9.09 -1.60 10.39
CA ASP A 13 9.68 -2.61 9.53
C ASP A 13 8.82 -3.89 9.47
N TRP A 14 9.08 -4.75 8.49
CA TRP A 14 8.34 -5.99 8.29
C TRP A 14 8.48 -7.02 9.43
N THR A 15 9.46 -6.87 10.32
CA THR A 15 9.54 -7.70 11.54
C THR A 15 8.44 -7.29 12.51
N GLU A 16 8.24 -5.98 12.69
CA GLU A 16 7.14 -5.47 13.53
C GLU A 16 5.78 -5.85 12.95
N VAL A 17 5.61 -5.77 11.61
CA VAL A 17 4.40 -6.26 10.94
C VAL A 17 4.14 -7.71 11.31
N ARG A 18 5.14 -8.60 11.18
CA ARG A 18 5.01 -10.02 11.54
C ARG A 18 4.63 -10.21 13.00
N ASP A 19 5.33 -9.55 13.92
CA ASP A 19 5.12 -9.68 15.37
C ASP A 19 3.72 -9.18 15.80
N ILE A 20 3.25 -8.09 15.18
CA ILE A 20 1.89 -7.57 15.38
C ILE A 20 0.85 -8.55 14.81
N SER A 21 1.08 -9.04 13.58
CA SER A 21 0.17 -10.00 12.96
C SER A 21 0.06 -11.28 13.78
N GLU A 22 1.16 -11.83 14.27
CA GLU A 22 1.13 -13.01 15.14
C GLU A 22 0.35 -12.75 16.44
N PHE A 23 0.43 -11.54 17.00
CA PHE A 23 -0.30 -11.20 18.22
C PHE A 23 -1.82 -11.10 18.00
N PHE A 24 -2.26 -10.49 16.91
CA PHE A 24 -3.70 -10.27 16.61
C PHE A 24 -4.35 -11.41 15.81
N ASN A 25 -3.72 -12.58 15.73
CA ASN A 25 -4.22 -13.69 14.93
C ASN A 25 -4.96 -14.76 15.75
N GLY A 26 -6.16 -15.14 15.29
CA GLY A 26 -6.86 -16.33 15.75
C GLY A 26 -7.64 -16.16 17.05
N TRP A 27 -8.05 -14.93 17.38
CA TRP A 27 -8.94 -14.65 18.50
C TRP A 27 -9.80 -13.41 18.23
N ASP A 28 -10.96 -13.36 18.88
CA ASP A 28 -11.95 -12.27 18.84
C ASP A 28 -11.42 -11.05 19.61
N TRP A 29 -10.68 -10.17 18.93
CA TRP A 29 -10.02 -9.03 19.59
C TRP A 29 -10.85 -7.77 19.60
N ASP A 30 -11.87 -7.67 18.74
CA ASP A 30 -12.84 -6.58 18.76
C ASP A 30 -14.11 -6.88 19.56
N ASN A 31 -14.27 -8.12 20.04
CA ASN A 31 -15.39 -8.64 20.83
C ASN A 31 -16.72 -8.63 20.07
N ASP A 32 -16.69 -8.84 18.75
CA ASP A 32 -17.90 -8.92 17.90
C ASP A 32 -18.46 -10.36 17.76
N GLY A 33 -17.73 -11.36 18.29
CA GLY A 33 -18.11 -12.77 18.29
C GLY A 33 -17.54 -13.57 17.11
N GLU A 34 -16.81 -12.94 16.19
CA GLU A 34 -16.07 -13.59 15.12
C GLU A 34 -14.58 -13.76 15.47
N ILE A 35 -13.83 -14.47 14.63
CA ILE A 35 -12.37 -14.61 14.80
C ILE A 35 -11.67 -13.73 13.77
N GLU A 36 -10.80 -12.84 14.25
CA GLU A 36 -9.98 -11.97 13.40
C GLU A 36 -8.55 -12.51 13.21
N TYR A 37 -7.86 -11.86 12.26
CA TYR A 37 -6.54 -12.26 11.81
C TYR A 37 -5.52 -11.12 11.96
N GLY A 38 -4.25 -11.52 11.95
CA GLY A 38 -3.14 -10.58 12.10
C GLY A 38 -2.96 -9.63 10.92
N CYS A 39 -3.09 -10.17 9.71
CA CYS A 39 -2.99 -9.39 8.48
C CYS A 39 -3.87 -9.93 7.35
N ALA A 40 -4.21 -9.07 6.40
CA ALA A 40 -4.74 -9.47 5.10
C ALA A 40 -4.04 -8.65 4.01
N PHE A 41 -3.91 -9.24 2.82
CA PHE A 41 -3.29 -8.59 1.65
C PHE A 41 -3.73 -9.27 0.37
N ILE A 42 -3.38 -8.70 -0.78
CA ILE A 42 -3.68 -9.28 -2.09
C ILE A 42 -2.74 -10.47 -2.33
N ALA A 43 -3.28 -11.69 -2.41
CA ALA A 43 -2.48 -12.90 -2.63
C ALA A 43 -2.95 -13.76 -3.81
N GLN A 44 -4.06 -13.39 -4.46
CA GLN A 44 -4.60 -14.17 -5.56
C GLN A 44 -3.66 -14.18 -6.76
N GLN A 45 -3.27 -15.39 -7.20
CA GLN A 45 -2.48 -15.58 -8.41
C GLN A 45 -3.15 -14.95 -9.63
N LYS A 46 -2.34 -14.48 -10.58
CA LYS A 46 -2.80 -13.84 -11.83
C LYS A 46 -3.64 -12.57 -11.60
N THR A 47 -3.51 -11.95 -10.43
CA THR A 47 -4.07 -10.62 -10.14
C THR A 47 -2.95 -9.61 -9.85
N GLN A 48 -2.98 -8.95 -8.69
CA GLN A 48 -2.06 -7.91 -8.26
C GLN A 48 -1.09 -8.40 -7.16
N ALA A 49 -1.10 -9.68 -6.80
CA ALA A 49 -0.26 -10.25 -5.72
C ALA A 49 1.26 -10.06 -5.94
N MET A 50 1.71 -9.86 -7.19
CA MET A 50 3.11 -9.55 -7.46
C MET A 50 3.54 -8.20 -6.87
N TRP A 51 2.63 -7.24 -6.75
CA TRP A 51 2.94 -5.94 -6.15
C TRP A 51 3.18 -6.05 -4.65
N GLU A 52 2.44 -6.94 -3.98
CA GLU A 52 2.66 -7.24 -2.56
C GLU A 52 4.02 -7.89 -2.30
N ILE A 53 4.49 -8.73 -3.23
CA ILE A 53 5.86 -9.26 -3.16
C ILE A 53 6.88 -8.12 -3.36
N LEU A 54 6.66 -7.26 -4.36
CA LEU A 54 7.61 -6.19 -4.70
C LEU A 54 7.72 -5.14 -3.59
N ASN A 55 6.66 -4.90 -2.82
CA ASN A 55 6.66 -4.11 -1.60
C ASN A 55 7.77 -4.57 -0.62
N LEU A 56 7.87 -5.88 -0.36
CA LEU A 56 8.90 -6.45 0.52
C LEU A 56 10.27 -6.52 -0.18
N VAL A 57 10.32 -6.89 -1.46
CA VAL A 57 11.56 -6.96 -2.23
C VAL A 57 12.28 -5.61 -2.25
N ALA A 58 11.54 -4.51 -2.41
CA ALA A 58 12.11 -3.16 -2.35
C ALA A 58 12.83 -2.87 -1.03
N GLN A 59 12.41 -3.50 0.07
CA GLN A 59 13.06 -3.35 1.37
C GLN A 59 14.24 -4.30 1.55
N TYR A 60 14.24 -5.51 1.00
CA TYR A 60 15.31 -6.47 1.29
C TYR A 60 16.39 -6.56 0.20
N ALA A 61 16.11 -6.12 -1.02
CA ALA A 61 16.99 -6.32 -2.18
C ALA A 61 17.72 -5.06 -2.65
N THR A 62 17.44 -3.90 -2.06
CA THR A 62 18.06 -2.63 -2.47
C THR A 62 18.06 -1.60 -1.33
N LYS A 63 18.79 -0.50 -1.53
CA LYS A 63 18.73 0.70 -0.68
C LYS A 63 18.22 1.89 -1.49
N ALA A 64 17.51 2.81 -0.85
CA ALA A 64 17.09 4.06 -1.46
C ALA A 64 18.30 4.91 -1.90
N GLY A 65 18.23 5.46 -3.11
CA GLY A 65 19.26 6.36 -3.62
C GLY A 65 19.04 6.68 -5.10
N PRO A 66 19.96 7.42 -5.74
CA PRO A 66 19.96 7.55 -7.19
C PRO A 66 19.96 6.16 -7.86
N PRO A 67 19.25 5.97 -8.98
CA PRO A 67 19.25 4.68 -9.67
C PRO A 67 20.68 4.24 -10.02
N SER A 68 21.06 3.04 -9.57
CA SER A 68 22.32 2.37 -9.91
C SER A 68 22.14 0.86 -9.87
N ASN A 69 23.20 0.08 -10.07
CA ASN A 69 23.12 -1.36 -9.90
C ASN A 69 22.71 -1.71 -8.46
N THR A 70 23.26 -1.05 -7.42
CA THR A 70 23.00 -1.38 -6.00
C THR A 70 21.93 -0.56 -5.30
N THR A 71 21.47 0.55 -5.90
CA THR A 71 20.50 1.47 -5.28
C THR A 71 19.28 1.67 -6.15
N SER A 72 18.09 1.59 -5.54
CA SER A 72 16.79 1.69 -6.19
C SER A 72 16.63 0.75 -7.41
N ASN A 73 17.28 -0.41 -7.37
CA ASN A 73 17.21 -1.45 -8.40
C ASN A 73 16.91 -2.79 -7.74
N ILE A 74 15.85 -3.44 -8.21
CA ILE A 74 15.36 -4.72 -7.69
C ILE A 74 15.21 -5.79 -8.77
N PHE A 75 15.41 -5.46 -10.05
CA PHE A 75 15.02 -6.37 -11.14
C PHE A 75 16.19 -7.15 -11.74
N PHE A 76 17.20 -6.44 -12.24
CA PHE A 76 18.32 -7.03 -12.97
C PHE A 76 19.62 -6.37 -12.55
N ASP A 77 20.73 -7.11 -12.52
CA ASP A 77 22.05 -6.49 -12.55
C ASP A 77 22.17 -5.68 -13.86
N ALA A 78 22.45 -4.38 -13.77
CA ALA A 78 22.40 -3.53 -14.96
C ALA A 78 23.62 -3.67 -15.89
N ASP A 79 24.69 -4.35 -15.43
CA ASP A 79 25.86 -4.65 -16.25
C ASP A 79 25.68 -5.97 -16.99
N THR A 80 25.13 -6.99 -16.33
CA THR A 80 25.03 -8.36 -16.88
C THR A 80 23.65 -8.72 -17.41
N MET A 81 22.61 -7.96 -17.04
CA MET A 81 21.20 -8.27 -17.25
C MET A 81 20.73 -9.56 -16.57
N GLU A 82 21.51 -10.11 -15.63
CA GLU A 82 21.08 -11.27 -14.85
C GLU A 82 19.94 -10.87 -13.89
N PRO A 83 18.86 -11.67 -13.79
CA PRO A 83 17.75 -11.37 -12.91
C PRO A 83 18.16 -11.47 -11.45
N LEU A 84 17.75 -10.51 -10.63
CA LEU A 84 18.04 -10.47 -9.20
C LEU A 84 17.09 -11.33 -8.36
N CYS A 85 16.08 -11.96 -8.98
CA CYS A 85 14.97 -12.63 -8.30
C CYS A 85 15.35 -13.86 -7.47
N ASN A 86 16.57 -14.38 -7.61
CA ASN A 86 17.12 -15.48 -6.81
C ASN A 86 18.19 -15.03 -5.80
N THR A 87 18.41 -13.72 -5.65
CA THR A 87 19.37 -13.19 -4.67
C THR A 87 18.84 -13.35 -3.24
N PRO A 88 19.71 -13.41 -2.22
CA PRO A 88 19.29 -13.46 -0.81
C PRO A 88 18.29 -12.39 -0.40
N GLY A 89 18.35 -11.18 -0.95
CA GLY A 89 17.37 -10.11 -0.69
C GLY A 89 15.95 -10.47 -1.14
N TRP A 90 15.81 -11.03 -2.35
CA TRP A 90 14.51 -11.51 -2.83
C TRP A 90 14.00 -12.71 -2.04
N ILE A 91 14.90 -13.65 -1.71
CA ILE A 91 14.54 -14.83 -0.92
C ILE A 91 14.01 -14.41 0.47
N GLU A 92 14.67 -13.46 1.14
CA GLU A 92 14.19 -12.93 2.43
C GLU A 92 12.80 -12.29 2.31
N ALA A 93 12.53 -11.53 1.24
CA ALA A 93 11.21 -10.97 0.98
C ALA A 93 10.13 -12.06 0.81
N PHE A 94 10.42 -13.12 0.06
CA PHE A 94 9.51 -14.25 -0.09
C PHE A 94 9.28 -14.99 1.23
N THR A 95 10.34 -15.23 2.00
CA THR A 95 10.23 -15.86 3.32
C THR A 95 9.35 -15.02 4.24
N ARG A 96 9.55 -13.71 4.28
CA ARG A 96 8.73 -12.82 5.11
C ARG A 96 7.26 -12.80 4.67
N LEU A 97 6.98 -12.72 3.37
CA LEU A 97 5.61 -12.76 2.89
C LEU A 97 4.94 -14.11 3.19
N GLN A 98 5.68 -15.21 3.07
CA GLN A 98 5.21 -16.55 3.44
C GLN A 98 4.88 -16.65 4.93
N GLU A 99 5.71 -16.12 5.82
CA GLU A 99 5.42 -16.04 7.26
C GLU A 99 4.09 -15.30 7.53
N LEU A 100 3.85 -14.18 6.85
CA LEU A 100 2.60 -13.42 7.00
C LEU A 100 1.36 -14.23 6.60
N THR A 101 1.48 -15.23 5.72
CA THR A 101 0.34 -16.09 5.38
C THR A 101 -0.14 -16.96 6.54
N GLU A 102 0.71 -17.22 7.55
CA GLU A 102 0.34 -17.97 8.75
C GLU A 102 -0.60 -17.16 9.66
N PHE A 103 -0.64 -15.83 9.50
CA PHE A 103 -1.42 -14.90 10.30
C PHE A 103 -2.55 -14.24 9.54
N ALA A 104 -2.97 -14.86 8.43
CA ALA A 104 -3.98 -14.34 7.53
C ALA A 104 -5.22 -15.25 7.45
N PRO A 105 -6.36 -14.74 6.96
CA PRO A 105 -7.57 -15.53 6.80
C PRO A 105 -7.34 -16.79 5.95
N PRO A 106 -8.00 -17.94 6.23
CA PRO A 106 -7.84 -19.17 5.46
C PRO A 106 -8.10 -19.03 3.95
N GLY A 107 -8.91 -18.03 3.56
CA GLY A 107 -9.24 -17.71 2.18
C GLY A 107 -8.27 -16.75 1.47
N LEU A 108 -7.15 -16.38 2.09
CA LEU A 108 -6.22 -15.34 1.59
C LEU A 108 -5.84 -15.52 0.11
N LEU A 109 -5.55 -16.74 -0.34
CA LEU A 109 -5.15 -17.00 -1.74
C LEU A 109 -6.27 -16.73 -2.76
N GLY A 110 -7.50 -16.54 -2.31
CA GLY A 110 -8.62 -16.05 -3.11
C GLY A 110 -8.74 -14.53 -3.15
N TYR A 111 -7.95 -13.79 -2.37
CA TYR A 111 -8.06 -12.34 -2.28
C TYR A 111 -7.34 -11.65 -3.43
N GLY A 112 -8.12 -11.21 -4.43
CA GLY A 112 -7.70 -10.20 -5.39
C GLY A 112 -7.77 -8.80 -4.79
N TYR A 113 -7.64 -7.77 -5.62
CA TYR A 113 -7.68 -6.38 -5.15
C TYR A 113 -9.03 -6.02 -4.50
N ALA A 114 -10.14 -6.47 -5.08
CA ALA A 114 -11.47 -6.13 -4.57
C ALA A 114 -11.77 -6.94 -3.30
N GLU A 115 -11.55 -8.25 -3.34
CA GLU A 115 -11.86 -9.17 -2.24
C GLU A 115 -11.06 -8.81 -0.99
N PHE A 116 -9.76 -8.52 -1.13
CA PHE A 116 -8.93 -8.04 -0.01
C PHE A 116 -9.53 -6.78 0.61
N ARG A 117 -9.81 -5.74 -0.20
CA ARG A 117 -10.28 -4.45 0.32
C ARG A 117 -11.61 -4.58 1.03
N TYR A 118 -12.57 -5.31 0.45
CA TYR A 118 -13.87 -5.57 1.08
C TYR A 118 -13.73 -6.33 2.40
N ALA A 119 -12.90 -7.38 2.43
CA ALA A 119 -12.65 -8.14 3.66
C ALA A 119 -11.96 -7.28 4.72
N TYR A 120 -11.00 -6.44 4.33
CA TYR A 120 -10.30 -5.59 5.28
C TYR A 120 -11.20 -4.52 5.88
N VAL A 121 -12.01 -3.82 5.06
CA VAL A 121 -12.95 -2.81 5.59
C VAL A 121 -14.12 -3.42 6.35
N SER A 122 -14.35 -4.73 6.25
CA SER A 122 -15.29 -5.46 7.11
C SER A 122 -14.71 -5.82 8.49
N GLY A 123 -13.46 -5.43 8.79
CA GLY A 123 -12.83 -5.60 10.11
C GLY A 123 -12.09 -6.91 10.31
N ILE A 124 -11.83 -7.70 9.26
CA ILE A 124 -11.33 -9.08 9.42
C ILE A 124 -9.88 -9.18 9.92
N ALA A 125 -9.08 -8.12 9.82
CA ALA A 125 -7.66 -8.18 10.18
C ALA A 125 -7.14 -6.87 10.78
N ALA A 126 -6.14 -6.99 11.66
CA ALA A 126 -5.51 -5.84 12.30
C ALA A 126 -4.65 -5.00 11.33
N LEU A 127 -3.88 -5.67 10.45
CA LEU A 127 -3.01 -5.02 9.46
C LEU A 127 -3.46 -5.32 8.02
N GLY A 128 -3.32 -4.31 7.17
CA GLY A 128 -3.49 -4.44 5.72
C GLY A 128 -2.47 -3.56 5.02
N PHE A 129 -1.97 -4.02 3.88
CA PHE A 129 -1.06 -3.25 3.03
C PHE A 129 -1.52 -3.38 1.57
N ASP A 130 -1.66 -2.23 0.93
CA ASP A 130 -2.29 -2.04 -0.39
C ASP A 130 -2.01 -0.61 -0.87
N TRP A 131 -2.48 -0.24 -2.06
CA TRP A 131 -2.60 1.16 -2.46
C TRP A 131 -3.54 1.93 -1.51
N GLY A 132 -3.55 3.27 -1.66
CA GLY A 132 -4.38 4.17 -0.84
C GLY A 132 -5.90 3.99 -1.00
N ASP A 133 -6.34 2.99 -1.76
CA ASP A 133 -7.75 2.68 -2.02
C ASP A 133 -8.51 2.26 -0.77
N VAL A 134 -7.85 1.54 0.17
CA VAL A 134 -8.45 1.14 1.44
C VAL A 134 -8.92 2.36 2.24
N GLY A 135 -8.13 3.43 2.27
CA GLY A 135 -8.50 4.66 3.00
C GLY A 135 -9.75 5.32 2.44
N ILE A 136 -9.99 5.20 1.12
CA ILE A 136 -11.22 5.69 0.48
C ILE A 136 -12.40 4.77 0.81
N MET A 137 -12.21 3.45 0.69
CA MET A 137 -13.25 2.46 0.96
C MET A 137 -13.68 2.44 2.43
N GLU A 138 -12.78 2.78 3.35
CA GLU A 138 -13.09 2.96 4.77
C GLU A 138 -14.19 4.00 5.00
N GLN A 139 -14.29 5.04 4.16
CA GLN A 139 -15.23 6.14 4.39
C GLN A 139 -16.68 5.79 4.04
N TYR A 140 -16.92 4.63 3.43
CA TYR A 140 -18.25 4.18 3.04
C TYR A 140 -19.19 4.04 4.26
N PRO A 141 -20.44 4.53 4.17
CA PRO A 141 -21.37 4.56 5.31
C PRO A 141 -21.66 3.18 5.90
N ASP A 142 -21.71 3.10 7.23
CA ASP A 142 -21.81 1.87 8.03
C ASP A 142 -23.00 0.96 7.67
N GLU A 143 -24.15 1.54 7.27
CA GLU A 143 -25.38 0.78 6.94
C GLU A 143 -25.18 -0.22 5.79
N TYR A 144 -24.22 0.04 4.90
CA TYR A 144 -23.88 -0.80 3.74
C TYR A 144 -22.37 -0.86 3.43
N GLY A 145 -21.51 -0.46 4.37
CA GLY A 145 -20.12 -0.04 4.10
C GLY A 145 -19.10 -0.56 5.13
N SER A 146 -18.22 0.32 5.60
CA SER A 146 -17.02 -0.06 6.35
C SER A 146 -17.30 -0.24 7.85
N LYS A 147 -16.93 -1.38 8.43
CA LYS A 147 -16.92 -1.58 9.90
C LYS A 147 -15.74 -0.86 10.58
N VAL A 148 -14.75 -0.45 9.79
CA VAL A 148 -13.50 0.17 10.27
C VAL A 148 -13.46 1.68 10.07
N LYS A 149 -14.59 2.31 9.71
CA LYS A 149 -14.68 3.75 9.50
C LYS A 149 -14.20 4.55 10.71
N GLY A 150 -13.15 5.37 10.51
CA GLY A 150 -12.55 6.20 11.55
C GLY A 150 -11.70 5.42 12.56
N LYS A 151 -11.40 4.14 12.27
CA LYS A 151 -10.61 3.26 13.15
C LYS A 151 -9.24 2.93 12.57
N LEU A 152 -8.99 3.22 11.29
CA LEU A 152 -7.72 2.89 10.66
C LEU A 152 -6.64 3.96 10.94
N GLY A 153 -5.42 3.49 11.15
CA GLY A 153 -4.21 4.29 11.00
C GLY A 153 -3.62 4.11 9.60
N TYR A 154 -2.88 5.10 9.12
CA TYR A 154 -2.20 5.06 7.83
C TYR A 154 -0.70 5.31 8.02
N GLY A 155 0.11 4.66 7.20
CA GLY A 155 1.55 4.83 7.24
C GLY A 155 2.20 4.51 5.90
N PRO A 156 3.46 4.96 5.70
CA PRO A 156 4.25 4.54 4.56
C PRO A 156 4.53 3.04 4.63
N LEU A 157 4.97 2.47 3.51
CA LEU A 157 5.34 1.07 3.43
C LEU A 157 6.43 0.74 4.46
N PRO A 158 6.29 -0.33 5.29
CA PRO A 158 7.30 -0.68 6.28
C PRO A 158 8.67 -0.93 5.66
N GLY A 159 9.72 -0.56 6.39
CA GLY A 159 11.11 -0.76 5.98
C GLY A 159 11.67 -2.14 6.33
N ALA A 160 12.99 -2.25 6.37
CA ALA A 160 13.73 -3.40 6.84
C ALA A 160 14.91 -2.99 7.73
N ARG A 161 15.45 -3.93 8.49
CA ARG A 161 16.65 -3.76 9.34
C ARG A 161 17.95 -4.16 8.63
N LYS A 162 17.82 -4.70 7.42
CA LYS A 162 18.92 -5.20 6.59
C LYS A 162 18.50 -5.25 5.13
N TYR A 163 19.48 -5.09 4.23
CA TYR A 163 19.32 -5.36 2.81
C TYR A 163 20.50 -6.12 2.24
N TRP A 164 20.25 -6.76 1.10
CA TRP A 164 21.26 -7.47 0.34
C TRP A 164 21.93 -6.53 -0.68
N ASP A 165 23.23 -6.34 -0.51
CA ASP A 165 24.10 -5.73 -1.51
C ASP A 165 24.57 -6.82 -2.48
N HIS A 166 23.94 -6.91 -3.66
CA HIS A 166 24.19 -7.99 -4.61
C HIS A 166 25.53 -7.87 -5.33
N LEU A 167 26.09 -6.67 -5.48
CA LEU A 167 27.43 -6.50 -6.07
C LEU A 167 28.50 -7.00 -5.11
N ASN A 168 28.44 -6.59 -3.84
CA ASN A 168 29.41 -7.03 -2.82
C ASN A 168 29.05 -8.38 -2.18
N LYS A 169 27.92 -8.97 -2.57
CA LYS A 169 27.41 -10.26 -2.10
C LYS A 169 27.39 -10.37 -0.57
N LYS A 170 26.84 -9.34 0.09
CA LYS A 170 26.77 -9.29 1.55
C LYS A 170 25.46 -8.69 2.04
N TRP A 171 25.07 -9.08 3.25
CA TRP A 171 24.04 -8.37 4.01
C TRP A 171 24.63 -7.11 4.63
N VAL A 172 23.93 -5.99 4.48
CA VAL A 172 24.20 -4.76 5.20
C VAL A 172 23.15 -4.62 6.30
N GLN A 173 23.61 -4.53 7.56
CA GLN A 173 22.75 -4.37 8.73
C GLN A 173 22.57 -2.87 9.00
N GLU A 174 21.47 -2.32 8.52
CA GLU A 174 21.14 -0.91 8.63
C GLU A 174 19.61 -0.78 8.52
N ASP A 175 19.01 0.01 9.42
CA ASP A 175 17.61 0.37 9.29
C ASP A 175 17.42 1.24 8.05
N HIS A 176 16.49 0.84 7.20
CA HIS A 176 16.19 1.57 5.98
C HIS A 176 14.75 1.34 5.52
N GLN A 177 14.25 2.30 4.76
CA GLN A 177 12.92 2.28 4.18
C GLN A 177 13.05 2.77 2.74
N VAL A 178 12.50 2.01 1.81
CA VAL A 178 12.48 2.33 0.39
C VAL A 178 11.05 2.70 0.02
N ASN A 179 10.86 3.95 -0.36
CA ASN A 179 9.58 4.43 -0.87
C ASN A 179 9.32 3.80 -2.24
N PHE A 180 8.48 2.77 -2.26
CA PHE A 180 8.08 2.05 -3.45
C PHE A 180 6.57 2.16 -3.64
N LEU A 181 6.14 2.79 -4.73
CA LEU A 181 4.72 3.06 -5.02
C LEU A 181 4.16 2.07 -6.05
N ASN A 182 4.73 0.85 -6.14
CA ASN A 182 4.27 -0.22 -7.04
C ASN A 182 4.10 0.17 -8.52
N PHE A 183 4.88 1.15 -9.01
CA PHE A 183 4.70 1.75 -10.35
C PHE A 183 3.23 2.09 -10.66
N GLY A 184 2.46 2.42 -9.62
CA GLY A 184 1.02 2.60 -9.72
C GLY A 184 0.63 3.84 -10.51
N GLY A 185 -0.66 3.91 -10.83
CA GLY A 185 -1.27 5.07 -11.46
C GLY A 185 -1.76 4.80 -12.87
N TRP A 186 -2.63 5.71 -13.32
CA TRP A 186 -3.27 5.65 -14.62
C TRP A 186 -2.89 6.91 -15.39
N VAL A 187 -2.60 6.75 -16.67
CA VAL A 187 -2.28 7.88 -17.56
C VAL A 187 -3.32 8.00 -18.65
N TRP A 188 -3.71 9.23 -18.96
CA TRP A 188 -4.52 9.53 -20.13
C TRP A 188 -3.62 9.63 -21.36
N ILE A 189 -3.93 8.84 -22.39
CA ILE A 189 -3.18 8.82 -23.66
C ILE A 189 -4.12 9.26 -24.78
N ILE A 190 -3.72 10.26 -25.55
CA ILE A 190 -4.42 10.68 -26.77
C ILE A 190 -3.78 9.95 -27.96
N PRO A 191 -4.47 9.00 -28.62
CA PRO A 191 -3.89 8.26 -29.73
C PRO A 191 -3.62 9.18 -30.92
N LYS A 192 -2.48 8.98 -31.59
CA LYS A 192 -2.12 9.72 -32.82
C LYS A 192 -3.17 9.61 -33.93
N ALA A 193 -3.95 8.53 -33.94
CA ALA A 193 -5.01 8.30 -34.93
C ALA A 193 -6.30 9.11 -34.67
N THR A 194 -6.39 9.86 -33.57
CA THR A 194 -7.59 10.67 -33.29
C THR A 194 -7.81 11.72 -34.38
N LYS A 195 -9.07 11.91 -34.77
CA LYS A 195 -9.46 12.95 -35.74
C LYS A 195 -9.68 14.31 -35.07
N ASN A 196 -9.77 14.34 -33.74
CA ASN A 196 -10.11 15.53 -32.95
C ASN A 196 -9.17 15.65 -31.74
N VAL A 197 -7.90 15.98 -31.98
CA VAL A 197 -6.88 16.10 -30.91
C VAL A 197 -7.29 17.15 -29.88
N ASP A 198 -7.74 18.33 -30.34
CA ASP A 198 -8.08 19.46 -29.45
C ASP A 198 -9.21 19.10 -28.48
N MET A 199 -10.28 18.46 -28.97
CA MET A 199 -11.39 18.03 -28.12
C MET A 199 -10.97 16.95 -27.12
N ALA A 200 -10.14 15.99 -27.54
CA ALA A 200 -9.61 14.98 -26.63
C ALA A 200 -8.76 15.63 -25.53
N TYR A 201 -7.91 16.61 -25.90
CA TYR A 201 -7.09 17.36 -24.96
C TYR A 201 -7.94 18.19 -23.98
N HIS A 202 -8.98 18.88 -24.47
CA HIS A 202 -9.92 19.62 -23.63
C HIS A 202 -10.65 18.71 -22.64
N TRP A 203 -11.03 17.52 -23.07
CA TRP A 203 -11.68 16.55 -22.17
C TRP A 203 -10.72 16.04 -21.09
N VAL A 204 -9.48 15.65 -21.46
CA VAL A 204 -8.47 15.18 -20.50
C VAL A 204 -8.12 16.27 -19.48
N THR A 205 -7.95 17.51 -19.95
CA THR A 205 -7.67 18.64 -19.07
C THR A 205 -8.85 18.96 -18.16
N TYR A 206 -10.09 18.83 -18.65
CA TYR A 206 -11.29 19.01 -17.84
C TYR A 206 -11.40 17.95 -16.73
N ILE A 207 -11.26 16.66 -17.05
CA ILE A 207 -11.45 15.59 -16.05
C ILE A 207 -10.32 15.54 -15.03
N THR A 208 -9.11 15.93 -15.42
CA THR A 208 -7.94 15.90 -14.54
C THR A 208 -7.66 17.23 -13.84
N ASN A 209 -8.45 18.29 -14.04
CA ASN A 209 -8.18 19.58 -13.39
C ASN A 209 -8.26 19.46 -11.85
N PRO A 210 -7.58 20.35 -11.08
CA PRO A 210 -7.52 20.25 -9.63
C PRO A 210 -8.88 20.12 -8.94
N ASP A 211 -9.88 20.87 -9.39
CA ASP A 211 -11.21 20.90 -8.76
C ASP A 211 -11.95 19.58 -8.97
N ARG A 212 -11.80 18.95 -10.13
CA ARG A 212 -12.44 17.67 -10.48
C ARG A 212 -11.69 16.50 -9.88
N SER A 213 -10.38 16.45 -10.05
CA SER A 213 -9.56 15.34 -9.58
C SER A 213 -9.58 15.18 -8.08
N LEU A 214 -9.79 16.27 -7.33
CA LEU A 214 -9.95 16.21 -5.89
C LEU A 214 -11.25 15.49 -5.49
N LEU A 215 -12.34 15.64 -6.23
CA LEU A 215 -13.60 14.95 -5.94
C LEU A 215 -13.48 13.43 -6.07
N ASP A 216 -12.66 12.97 -7.02
CA ASP A 216 -12.31 11.56 -7.15
C ASP A 216 -11.39 11.11 -6.00
N ALA A 217 -10.33 11.89 -5.74
CA ALA A 217 -9.30 11.57 -4.75
C ALA A 217 -9.82 11.57 -3.30
N CYS A 218 -10.90 12.29 -2.99
CA CYS A 218 -11.52 12.31 -1.66
C CYS A 218 -12.76 11.41 -1.56
N GLY A 219 -13.12 10.68 -2.61
CA GLY A 219 -14.23 9.73 -2.61
C GLY A 219 -15.63 10.33 -2.77
N ILE A 220 -15.76 11.63 -3.11
CA ILE A 220 -17.09 12.25 -3.35
C ILE A 220 -17.81 11.61 -4.54
N HIS A 221 -17.07 11.21 -5.57
CA HIS A 221 -17.62 10.45 -6.70
C HIS A 221 -17.71 8.94 -6.44
N GLY A 222 -17.52 8.51 -5.18
CA GLY A 222 -17.37 7.11 -4.80
C GLY A 222 -15.96 6.58 -5.04
N TYR A 223 -15.79 5.27 -4.92
CA TYR A 223 -14.52 4.60 -5.22
C TYR A 223 -14.26 4.57 -6.73
N THR A 224 -13.30 5.38 -7.16
CA THR A 224 -12.87 5.50 -8.56
C THR A 224 -11.49 4.85 -8.81
N GLY A 225 -10.82 4.38 -7.75
CA GLY A 225 -9.40 3.95 -7.80
C GLY A 225 -8.41 5.11 -7.92
N VAL A 226 -8.87 6.36 -7.81
CA VAL A 226 -8.00 7.55 -7.82
C VAL A 226 -7.57 7.85 -6.39
N ASN A 227 -6.27 7.81 -6.14
CA ASN A 227 -5.67 8.32 -4.91
C ASN A 227 -5.05 9.71 -5.17
N PRO A 228 -4.67 10.48 -4.13
CA PRO A 228 -3.98 11.75 -4.30
C PRO A 228 -2.74 11.68 -5.21
N TYR A 229 -2.76 12.45 -6.30
CA TYR A 229 -1.66 12.52 -7.28
C TYR A 229 -1.23 13.94 -7.63
N ARG A 230 -1.85 14.97 -7.02
CA ARG A 230 -1.50 16.39 -7.21
C ARG A 230 -1.13 17.02 -5.90
N LYS A 231 -0.15 17.93 -5.89
CA LYS A 231 0.22 18.73 -4.72
C LYS A 231 -0.99 19.47 -4.11
N SER A 232 -1.91 19.96 -4.95
CA SER A 232 -3.13 20.64 -4.52
C SER A 232 -4.10 19.76 -3.73
N HIS A 233 -4.02 18.43 -3.84
CA HIS A 233 -4.87 17.52 -3.04
C HIS A 233 -4.46 17.49 -1.56
N PHE A 234 -3.24 17.94 -1.26
CA PHE A 234 -2.66 18.00 0.08
C PHE A 234 -2.71 19.40 0.69
N ASP A 235 -3.36 20.37 0.02
CA ASP A 235 -3.52 21.72 0.55
C ASP A 235 -4.47 21.68 1.77
N PRO A 236 -4.06 22.19 2.95
CA PRO A 236 -4.94 22.24 4.12
C PRO A 236 -6.27 22.97 3.87
N GLY A 237 -6.31 23.93 2.93
CA GLY A 237 -7.51 24.65 2.52
C GLY A 237 -8.56 23.78 1.81
N VAL A 238 -8.20 22.57 1.37
CA VAL A 238 -9.14 21.65 0.72
C VAL A 238 -9.74 20.62 1.68
N LEU A 239 -9.41 20.65 2.97
CA LEU A 239 -9.87 19.66 3.96
C LEU A 239 -11.41 19.54 4.03
N GLY A 240 -12.13 20.65 3.82
CA GLY A 240 -13.59 20.63 3.77
C GLY A 240 -14.19 19.76 2.65
N LEU A 241 -13.45 19.52 1.56
CA LEU A 241 -13.86 18.56 0.52
C LEU A 241 -13.64 17.10 0.95
N TRP A 242 -12.61 16.84 1.74
CA TRP A 242 -12.40 15.53 2.35
C TRP A 242 -13.51 15.21 3.35
N GLU A 243 -13.86 16.17 4.22
CA GLU A 243 -15.00 16.03 5.14
C GLU A 243 -16.32 15.78 4.39
N ARG A 244 -16.54 16.49 3.29
CA ARG A 244 -17.69 16.25 2.41
C ARG A 244 -17.68 14.85 1.78
N GLY A 245 -16.50 14.27 1.54
CA GLY A 245 -16.31 12.88 1.12
C GLY A 245 -16.57 11.84 2.22
N GLY A 246 -16.87 12.27 3.45
CA GLY A 246 -17.20 11.41 4.57
C GLY A 246 -16.03 11.12 5.52
N TRP A 247 -14.89 11.76 5.31
CA TRP A 247 -13.70 11.61 6.13
C TRP A 247 -13.80 12.36 7.47
N ASP A 248 -13.29 11.75 8.54
CA ASP A 248 -12.90 12.50 9.74
C ASP A 248 -11.68 13.40 9.41
N PRO A 249 -11.63 14.66 9.88
CA PRO A 249 -10.52 15.58 9.59
C PRO A 249 -9.13 15.07 9.99
N ASN A 250 -9.02 14.28 11.06
CA ASN A 250 -7.74 13.70 11.48
C ASN A 250 -7.39 12.47 10.64
N ALA A 251 -8.38 11.65 10.30
CA ALA A 251 -8.18 10.54 9.36
C ALA A 251 -7.69 11.04 8.00
N ALA A 252 -8.33 12.09 7.43
CA ALA A 252 -7.91 12.69 6.17
C ALA A 252 -6.45 13.20 6.22
N LYS A 253 -6.06 13.87 7.31
CA LYS A 253 -4.67 14.31 7.51
C LYS A 253 -3.71 13.14 7.63
N GLY A 254 -4.08 12.09 8.35
CA GLY A 254 -3.26 10.87 8.50
C GLY A 254 -3.03 10.18 7.15
N TYR A 255 -4.10 10.00 6.37
CA TYR A 255 -4.05 9.42 5.03
C TYR A 255 -3.19 10.24 4.07
N GLN A 256 -3.40 11.56 4.03
CA GLN A 256 -2.58 12.47 3.23
C GLN A 256 -1.11 12.43 3.64
N LYS A 257 -0.83 12.42 4.95
CA LYS A 257 0.54 12.35 5.46
C LYS A 257 1.22 11.05 5.03
N ALA A 258 0.54 9.91 5.15
CA ALA A 258 1.08 8.61 4.76
C ALA A 258 1.43 8.52 3.26
N ILE A 259 0.77 9.30 2.40
CA ILE A 259 1.08 9.37 0.96
C ILE A 259 2.28 10.30 0.68
N VAL A 260 2.47 11.33 1.51
CA VAL A 260 3.55 12.32 1.35
C VAL A 260 4.88 11.80 1.90
N ASP A 261 4.84 11.03 2.99
CA ASP A 261 6.00 10.38 3.61
C ASP A 261 6.61 9.30 2.70
#